data_AF-A0A348ZHF9-F1
#
_entry.id   AF-A0A348ZHF9-F1
#
_cell.length_a   1.000
_cell.length_b   1.000
_cell.length_c   1.000
_cell.angle_alpha   90.00
_cell.angle_beta   90.00
_cell.angle_gamma   90.00
#
_symmetry.space_group_name_H-M   'P 1'
#
loop_
_entity.id
_entity.type
_entity.pdbx_description
1 polymer ?
#
loop_
_entity_poly.entity_id
_entity_poly.type
_entity_poly.pdbx_seq_one_letter_code
_entity_poly.pdbx_strand_id
1 'polypeptide(L)'
;MRKKPPLARRRKARQLILQALYQWLLTGSELTDISKQFHEQNQGKIDWEFFDEVLPGVLKSVETLDKHLHPLLDRKLEALDPIEKALLYLGTYELANRIDVPYRVVI
;
A
#
# COMPACT_ATOMS: atom_id res chain seq x y z
N MET A 1 -4.42 21.41 13.08
CA MET A 1 -3.55 20.71 12.10
C MET A 1 -3.04 19.42 12.73
N ARG A 2 -3.34 18.25 12.16
CA ARG A 2 -2.77 16.97 12.60
C ARG A 2 -1.24 17.02 12.44
N LYS A 3 -0.49 16.62 13.46
CA LYS A 3 0.98 16.66 13.46
C LYS A 3 1.48 15.55 12.54
N LYS A 4 2.21 15.88 11.47
CA LYS A 4 2.77 14.88 10.54
C LYS A 4 3.70 13.94 11.33
N PRO A 5 3.47 12.62 11.35
CA PRO A 5 4.34 11.68 12.04
C PRO A 5 5.75 11.67 11.41
N PRO A 6 6.79 11.32 12.17
CA PRO A 6 8.16 11.30 11.67
C PRO A 6 8.30 10.38 10.44
N LEU A 7 9.14 10.79 9.48
CA LEU A 7 9.37 10.07 8.22
C LEU A 7 9.72 8.58 8.41
N ALA A 8 10.48 8.26 9.47
CA ALA A 8 10.83 6.88 9.80
C ALA A 8 9.60 6.01 10.10
N ARG A 9 8.58 6.55 10.79
CA ARG A 9 7.34 5.82 11.12
C ARG A 9 6.50 5.58 9.86
N ARG A 10 6.41 6.59 8.99
CA ARG A 10 5.74 6.49 7.68
C ARG A 10 6.41 5.46 6.78
N ARG A 11 7.76 5.45 6.74
CA ARG A 11 8.53 4.46 5.99
C ARG A 11 8.26 3.03 6.49
N LYS A 12 8.21 2.84 7.81
CA LYS A 12 7.88 1.54 8.40
C LYS A 12 6.44 1.13 8.09
N ALA A 13 5.48 2.06 8.13
CA ALA A 13 4.11 1.79 7.73
C ALA A 13 4.01 1.33 6.26
N ARG A 14 4.70 2.00 5.32
CA ARG A 14 4.77 1.55 3.91
C ARG A 14 5.31 0.14 3.75
N GLN A 15 6.37 -0.21 4.49
CA GLN A 15 6.92 -1.56 4.45
C GLN A 15 5.88 -2.60 4.88
N LEU A 16 5.09 -2.30 5.92
CA LEU A 16 4.02 -3.19 6.37
C LEU A 16 2.85 -3.25 5.38
N ILE A 17 2.47 -2.12 4.78
CA ILE A 17 1.43 -2.10 3.73
C ILE A 17 1.86 -2.99 2.56
N LEU A 18 3.12 -2.88 2.11
CA LEU A 18 3.65 -3.71 1.04
C LEU A 18 3.57 -5.21 1.36
N GLN A 19 3.94 -5.59 2.59
CA GLN A 19 3.84 -6.98 3.06
C GLN A 19 2.38 -7.46 3.13
N ALA A 20 1.48 -6.62 3.62
CA ALA A 20 0.05 -6.92 3.71
C ALA A 20 -0.59 -7.09 2.32
N LEU A 21 -0.23 -6.23 1.36
CA LEU A 21 -0.66 -6.35 -0.04
C LEU A 21 -0.12 -7.61 -0.70
N TYR A 22 1.15 -7.95 -0.46
CA TYR A 22 1.73 -9.20 -0.93
C TYR A 22 0.99 -10.42 -0.37
N GLN A 23 0.72 -10.43 0.94
CA GLN A 23 -0.07 -11.50 1.57
C GLN A 23 -1.46 -11.59 0.93
N TRP A 24 -2.16 -10.47 0.78
CA TRP A 24 -3.48 -10.43 0.13
C TRP A 24 -3.45 -11.00 -1.30
N LEU A 25 -2.45 -10.61 -2.11
CA LEU A 25 -2.29 -11.12 -3.48
C LEU A 25 -2.05 -12.63 -3.54
N LEU A 26 -1.35 -13.19 -2.55
CA LEU A 26 -1.06 -14.63 -2.50
C LEU A 26 -2.22 -15.47 -1.96
N THR A 27 -2.89 -14.99 -0.91
CA THR A 27 -3.82 -15.81 -0.14
C THR A 27 -5.29 -15.47 -0.40
N GLY A 28 -5.57 -14.28 -0.92
CA GLY A 28 -6.94 -13.76 -1.05
C GLY A 28 -7.64 -13.58 0.31
N SER A 29 -6.88 -13.51 1.41
CA SER A 29 -7.44 -13.39 2.76
C SER A 29 -8.19 -12.06 2.95
N GLU A 30 -9.14 -12.06 3.87
CA GLU A 30 -9.93 -10.88 4.19
C GLU A 30 -9.07 -9.73 4.75
N LEU A 31 -9.37 -8.51 4.33
CA LEU A 31 -8.66 -7.30 4.75
C LEU A 31 -8.66 -7.13 6.28
N THR A 32 -9.79 -7.44 6.94
CA THR A 32 -9.91 -7.32 8.39
C THR A 32 -8.94 -8.25 9.11
N ASP A 33 -8.76 -9.47 8.60
CA ASP A 33 -7.89 -10.47 9.20
C ASP A 33 -6.42 -10.09 9.00
N ILE A 34 -6.05 -9.66 7.79
CA ILE A 34 -4.70 -9.17 7.48
C ILE A 34 -4.40 -7.95 8.35
N SER A 35 -5.28 -6.95 8.39
CA SER A 35 -5.05 -5.73 9.18
C SER A 35 -4.85 -6.07 10.66
N LYS A 36 -5.74 -6.88 11.25
CA LYS A 36 -5.64 -7.33 12.63
C LYS A 36 -4.33 -8.06 12.91
N GLN A 37 -3.95 -9.02 12.05
CA GLN A 37 -2.70 -9.76 12.16
C GLN A 37 -1.49 -8.80 12.20
N PHE A 38 -1.43 -7.83 11.29
CA PHE A 38 -0.31 -6.90 11.23
C PHE A 38 -0.21 -6.00 12.47
N HIS A 39 -1.35 -5.54 13.01
CA HIS A 39 -1.39 -4.80 14.28
C HIS A 39 -0.90 -5.64 15.47
N GLU A 40 -1.29 -6.91 15.54
CA GLU A 40 -0.91 -7.81 16.64
C GLU A 40 0.58 -8.20 16.58
N GLN A 41 1.12 -8.43 15.38
CA GLN A 41 2.48 -8.93 15.18
C GLN A 41 3.55 -7.85 15.20
N ASN A 42 3.18 -6.57 15.01
CA ASN A 42 4.14 -5.47 14.91
C ASN A 42 3.96 -4.48 16.05
N GLN A 43 4.99 -4.38 16.90
CA GLN A 43 5.03 -3.40 17.98
C GLN A 43 5.94 -2.22 17.64
N GLY A 44 5.71 -1.09 18.30
CA GLY A 44 6.60 0.07 18.25
C GLY A 44 6.05 1.28 17.52
N LYS A 45 6.96 2.19 17.14
CA LYS A 45 6.63 3.51 16.58
C LYS A 45 6.33 3.42 15.09
N ILE A 46 5.14 2.91 14.76
CA ILE A 46 4.61 2.82 13.40
C ILE A 46 3.52 3.88 13.21
N ASP A 47 3.37 4.35 11.99
CA ASP A 47 2.26 5.22 11.61
C ASP A 47 1.04 4.39 11.22
N TRP A 48 0.33 3.88 12.24
CA TRP A 48 -0.83 3.01 12.04
C TRP A 48 -2.01 3.73 11.38
N GLU A 49 -2.18 5.03 11.63
CA GLU A 49 -3.19 5.84 10.93
C GLU A 49 -2.96 5.79 9.41
N PHE A 50 -1.71 5.91 8.95
CA PHE A 50 -1.40 5.72 7.53
C PHE A 50 -1.69 4.32 7.02
N PHE A 51 -1.33 3.30 7.79
CA PHE A 51 -1.54 1.90 7.42
C PHE A 51 -3.04 1.62 7.24
N ASP A 52 -3.85 2.03 8.23
CA ASP A 52 -5.29 1.82 8.27
C ASP A 52 -6.06 2.65 7.24
N GLU A 53 -5.49 3.75 6.76
CA GLU A 53 -6.04 4.52 5.64
C GLU A 53 -5.64 3.93 4.28
N VAL A 54 -4.36 3.58 4.10
CA VAL A 54 -3.81 3.24 2.78
C VAL A 54 -4.11 1.80 2.39
N LEU A 55 -3.94 0.81 3.27
CA LEU A 55 -4.17 -0.58 2.90
C LEU A 55 -5.62 -0.82 2.42
N PRO A 56 -6.67 -0.42 3.16
CA PRO A 56 -8.05 -0.53 2.67
C PRO A 56 -8.29 0.31 1.41
N GLY A 57 -7.67 1.48 1.32
CA GLY A 57 -7.82 2.38 0.17
C GLY A 57 -7.29 1.76 -1.12
N VAL A 58 -6.12 1.11 -1.06
CA VAL A 58 -5.52 0.38 -2.18
C VAL A 58 -6.46 -0.74 -2.62
N LEU A 59 -6.91 -1.60 -1.69
CA LEU A 59 -7.76 -2.75 -2.01
C LEU A 59 -9.12 -2.35 -2.62
N LYS A 60 -9.71 -1.24 -2.14
CA LYS A 60 -10.95 -0.69 -2.71
C LYS A 60 -10.76 -0.07 -4.09
N SER A 61 -9.53 0.28 -4.45
CA SER A 61 -9.21 1.00 -5.68
C SER A 61 -8.58 0.11 -6.76
N VAL A 62 -8.46 -1.20 -6.54
CA VAL A 62 -7.72 -2.12 -7.43
C VAL A 62 -8.12 -1.95 -8.90
N GLU A 63 -9.41 -1.91 -9.22
CA GLU A 63 -9.85 -1.73 -10.62
C GLU A 63 -9.41 -0.39 -11.24
N THR A 64 -9.39 0.68 -10.43
CA THR A 64 -8.93 2.01 -10.86
C THR A 64 -7.41 2.01 -11.01
N LEU A 65 -6.69 1.37 -10.10
CA LEU A 65 -5.23 1.24 -10.16
C LEU A 65 -4.81 0.41 -11.37
N ASP A 66 -5.52 -0.66 -11.69
CA ASP A 66 -5.30 -1.46 -12.90
C ASP A 66 -5.44 -0.62 -14.16
N LYS A 67 -6.45 0.25 -14.24
CA LYS A 67 -6.64 1.17 -15.37
C LYS A 67 -5.51 2.20 -15.49
N HIS A 68 -4.95 2.67 -14.38
CA HIS A 68 -3.80 3.58 -14.39
C HIS A 68 -2.52 2.85 -14.84
N LEU A 69 -2.33 1.60 -14.41
CA LEU A 69 -1.12 0.83 -14.69
C LEU A 69 -1.10 0.25 -16.11
N HIS A 70 -2.21 -0.29 -16.60
CA HIS A 70 -2.29 -1.01 -17.87
C HIS A 70 -1.65 -0.29 -19.07
N PRO A 71 -1.87 1.02 -19.32
CA PRO A 71 -1.25 1.70 -20.46
C PRO A 71 0.24 2.02 -20.29
N LEU A 72 0.81 1.84 -19.09
CA LEU A 72 2.18 2.19 -18.75
C LEU A 72 3.11 0.97 -18.64
N LEU A 73 2.55 -0.24 -18.65
CA LEU A 73 3.32 -1.47 -18.53
C LEU A 73 3.69 -2.00 -19.92
N ASP A 74 4.89 -2.56 -20.02
CA ASP A 74 5.41 -3.28 -21.19
C ASP A 74 4.89 -4.73 -21.29
N ARG A 75 4.23 -5.20 -20.22
CA ARG A 75 3.60 -6.52 -20.10
C ARG A 75 2.23 -6.40 -19.43
N LYS A 76 1.45 -7.48 -19.50
CA LYS A 76 0.15 -7.54 -18.81
C LYS A 76 0.33 -7.55 -17.29
N LEU A 77 -0.64 -7.01 -16.55
CA LEU A 77 -0.66 -6.97 -15.09
C LEU A 77 -0.58 -8.37 -14.45
N GLU A 78 -1.11 -9.39 -15.11
CA GLU A 78 -1.08 -10.78 -14.64
C GLU A 78 0.30 -11.43 -14.78
N ALA A 79 1.20 -10.83 -15.57
CA ALA A 79 2.58 -11.28 -15.75
C ALA A 79 3.56 -10.62 -14.76
N LEU A 80 3.06 -9.76 -13.87
CA LEU A 80 3.83 -9.22 -12.76
C LEU A 80 3.89 -10.24 -11.63
N ASP A 81 5.05 -10.32 -10.97
CA ASP A 81 5.10 -11.06 -9.72
C ASP A 81 4.30 -10.34 -8.62
N PRO A 82 3.88 -11.04 -7.54
CA PRO A 82 3.07 -10.42 -6.49
C PRO A 82 3.76 -9.26 -5.76
N ILE A 83 5.10 -9.23 -5.69
CA ILE A 83 5.82 -8.15 -5.00
C ILE A 83 5.91 -6.89 -5.87
N GLU A 84 6.16 -7.04 -7.17
CA GLU A 84 6.06 -5.99 -8.19
C GLU A 84 4.66 -5.40 -8.19
N LYS A 85 3.63 -6.26 -8.24
CA LYS A 85 2.23 -5.83 -8.25
C LYS A 85 1.83 -5.10 -6.99
N ALA A 86 2.22 -5.59 -5.81
CA ALA A 86 1.98 -4.91 -4.54
C ALA A 86 2.68 -3.53 -4.48
N LEU A 87 3.92 -3.44 -4.97
CA LEU A 87 4.68 -2.20 -5.01
C LEU A 87 4.03 -1.17 -5.94
N LEU A 88 3.64 -1.60 -7.15
CA LEU A 88 2.97 -0.75 -8.12
C LEU A 88 1.61 -0.25 -7.62
N TYR A 89 0.82 -1.11 -6.97
CA TYR A 89 -0.44 -0.69 -6.35
C TYR A 89 -0.24 0.35 -5.24
N LEU A 90 0.71 0.14 -4.34
CA LEU A 90 1.00 1.10 -3.29
C LEU A 90 1.47 2.44 -3.87
N GLY A 91 2.45 2.43 -4.78
CA GLY A 91 3.00 3.65 -5.37
C GLY A 91 1.96 4.42 -6.19
N THR A 92 1.19 3.71 -7.02
CA THR A 92 0.13 4.32 -7.83
C THR A 92 -0.97 4.91 -6.96
N TYR A 93 -1.35 4.21 -5.88
CA TYR A 93 -2.35 4.73 -4.94
C TYR A 93 -1.86 5.99 -4.23
N GLU A 94 -0.61 6.00 -3.73
CA GLU A 94 -0.03 7.19 -3.12
C GLU A 94 0.01 8.37 -4.11
N LEU A 95 0.45 8.15 -5.36
CA LEU A 95 0.49 9.19 -6.38
C LEU A 95 -0.90 9.74 -6.73
N ALA A 96 -1.90 8.86 -6.84
CA ALA A 96 -3.24 9.25 -7.27
C ALA A 96 -4.10 9.85 -6.15
N ASN A 97 -3.92 9.41 -4.90
CA ASN A 97 -4.86 9.72 -3.81
C ASN A 97 -4.21 10.44 -2.61
N ARG A 98 -2.88 10.38 -2.45
CA ARG A 98 -2.18 10.96 -1.29
C ARG A 98 -1.46 12.25 -1.66
N ILE A 99 -2.24 13.28 -1.99
CA ILE A 99 -1.76 14.65 -2.32
C ILE A 99 -0.93 15.25 -1.15
N ASP A 100 -1.12 14.76 0.07
CA ASP A 100 -0.36 15.14 1.25
C ASP A 100 1.11 14.64 1.25
N VAL A 101 1.44 13.69 0.36
CA VAL A 101 2.76 13.10 0.17
C VAL A 101 3.41 13.67 -1.10
N PRO A 102 4.57 14.33 -1.01
CA PRO A 102 5.27 14.80 -2.20
C PRO A 102 5.66 13.65 -3.13
N TYR A 103 5.47 13.78 -4.44
CA TYR A 103 5.71 12.70 -5.41
C TYR A 103 7.12 12.10 -5.34
N ARG A 104 8.15 12.92 -5.08
CA ARG A 104 9.56 12.47 -4.92
C ARG A 104 9.81 11.61 -3.67
N VAL A 105 8.82 11.49 -2.79
CA VAL A 105 8.87 10.62 -1.61
C VAL A 105 8.18 9.29 -1.90
N VAL A 106 7.31 9.26 -2.91
CA VAL A 106 6.61 8.05 -3.35
C VAL A 106 7.50 7.21 -4.28
N ILE A 107 8.27 7.87 -5.15
CA ILE A 107 9.26 7.29 -6.08
C ILE A 107 10.61 7.18 -5.38
#